data_AF-A0AAN9CNH3-F1
#
_entry.id   AF-A0AAN9CNH3-F1
#
_cell.length_a   1.000
_cell.length_b   1.000
_cell.length_c   1.000
_cell.angle_alpha   90.00
_cell.angle_beta   90.00
_cell.angle_gamma   90.00
#
_symmetry.space_group_name_H-M   'P 1'
#
loop_
_entity.id
_entity.type
_entity.pdbx_description
1 polymer ?
#
loop_
_entity_poly.entity_id
_entity_poly.type
_entity_poly.pdbx_seq_one_letter_code
_entity_poly.pdbx_strand_id
1 'polypeptide(L)'
;MTTATVVNLLRWICLLTALKNIYEEIARLRNLIEEISISNKFCMEQFAGSDDDIRFFKRFASHAHLMAFWKQIEPATCKMERVTRARSVAKNDEVPHTGSATILQPIDKFFLFMT
;
A
#
# COMPACT_ATOMS: atom_id res chain seq x y z
N MET A 1 -39.31 41.21 4.91
CA MET A 1 -37.99 40.68 4.49
C MET A 1 -37.92 40.74 2.98
N THR A 2 -36.89 41.37 2.42
CA THR A 2 -36.71 41.53 0.96
C THR A 2 -36.29 40.21 0.31
N THR A 3 -36.75 39.94 -0.92
CA THR A 3 -36.35 38.76 -1.71
C THR A 3 -34.83 38.63 -1.84
N ALA A 4 -34.12 39.75 -1.95
CA ALA A 4 -32.66 39.83 -2.00
C ALA A 4 -31.97 39.25 -0.75
N THR A 5 -32.54 39.46 0.45
CA THR A 5 -31.97 38.90 1.69
C THR A 5 -32.10 37.38 1.75
N VAL A 6 -33.20 36.82 1.21
CA VAL A 6 -33.42 35.36 1.17
C VAL A 6 -32.49 34.69 0.17
N VAL A 7 -32.32 35.27 -1.02
CA VAL A 7 -31.38 34.76 -2.04
C VAL A 7 -29.94 34.77 -1.53
N ASN A 8 -29.53 35.86 -0.87
CA ASN A 8 -28.20 35.93 -0.27
C ASN A 8 -28.02 34.88 0.84
N LEU A 9 -29.02 34.68 1.69
CA LEU A 9 -28.98 33.65 2.74
C LEU A 9 -28.82 32.24 2.15
N LEU A 10 -29.59 31.90 1.12
CA LEU A 10 -29.50 30.62 0.42
C LEU A 10 -28.13 30.42 -0.23
N ARG A 11 -27.56 31.48 -0.82
CA ARG A 11 -26.21 31.44 -1.40
C ARG A 11 -25.15 31.19 -0.32
N TRP A 12 -25.26 31.85 0.83
CA TRP A 12 -24.37 31.61 1.97
C TRP A 12 -24.48 30.18 2.50
N ILE A 13 -25.70 29.65 2.65
CA ILE A 13 -25.92 28.26 3.11
C ILE A 13 -25.31 27.25 2.13
N CYS A 14 -25.47 27.47 0.82
CA CYS A 14 -24.89 26.62 -0.21
C CYS A 14 -23.36 26.63 -0.16
N LEU A 15 -22.75 27.82 -0.03
CA LEU A 15 -21.30 27.96 0.13
C LEU A 15 -20.78 27.29 1.40
N LEU A 16 -21.50 27.42 2.52
CA LEU A 16 -21.13 26.80 3.79
C LEU A 16 -21.15 25.27 3.69
N THR A 17 -22.14 24.73 3.00
CA THR A 17 -22.29 23.28 2.77
C THR A 17 -21.19 22.75 1.85
N ALA A 18 -20.89 23.46 0.77
CA ALA A 18 -19.82 23.10 -0.15
C ALA A 18 -18.45 23.10 0.55
N LEU A 19 -18.18 24.12 1.37
CA LEU A 19 -16.96 24.22 2.15
C LEU A 19 -16.82 23.05 3.12
N LYS A 20 -17.89 22.71 3.86
CA LYS A 20 -17.90 21.55 4.76
C LYS A 20 -17.56 20.24 4.04
N ASN A 21 -18.18 19.99 2.88
CA ASN A 21 -17.91 18.77 2.09
C ASN A 21 -16.45 18.69 1.63
N ILE A 22 -15.85 19.81 1.22
CA ILE A 22 -14.45 19.85 0.79
C ILE A 22 -13.52 19.53 1.97
N TYR A 23 -13.79 20.07 3.16
CA TYR A 23 -12.99 19.75 4.36
C TYR A 23 -13.09 18.29 4.77
N GLU A 24 -14.30 17.70 4.70
CA GLU A 24 -14.50 16.28 4.97
C GLU A 24 -13.73 15.41 3.97
N GLU A 25 -13.73 15.77 2.69
CA GLU A 25 -13.00 15.03 1.67
C GLU A 25 -11.48 15.14 1.84
N ILE A 26 -10.96 16.33 2.16
CA ILE A 26 -9.55 16.51 2.49
C ILE A 26 -9.15 15.65 3.69
N ALA A 27 -9.99 15.57 4.73
CA ALA A 27 -9.73 14.73 5.90
C ALA A 27 -9.71 13.24 5.55
N ARG A 28 -10.67 12.77 4.74
CA ARG A 28 -10.70 11.37 4.26
C ARG A 28 -9.47 11.03 3.44
N LEU A 29 -9.10 11.88 2.48
CA LEU A 29 -7.95 11.65 1.62
C LEU A 29 -6.65 11.63 2.43
N ARG A 30 -6.51 12.49 3.44
CA ARG A 30 -5.35 12.47 4.36
C ARG A 30 -5.28 11.17 5.15
N ASN A 31 -6.40 10.70 5.70
CA ASN A 31 -6.44 9.43 6.42
C ASN A 31 -6.09 8.25 5.49
N LEU A 32 -6.60 8.26 4.26
CA LEU A 32 -6.27 7.23 3.26
C LEU A 32 -4.76 7.23 2.93
N ILE A 33 -4.17 8.41 2.75
CA ILE A 33 -2.73 8.56 2.51
C ILE A 33 -1.92 8.06 3.71
N GLU A 34 -2.34 8.36 4.93
CA GLU A 34 -1.67 7.91 6.14
C GLU A 34 -1.76 6.39 6.30
N GLU A 35 -2.93 5.80 6.07
CA GLU A 35 -3.13 4.34 6.09
C GLU A 35 -2.27 3.64 5.03
N ILE A 36 -2.27 4.15 3.79
CA ILE A 36 -1.44 3.62 2.70
C ILE A 36 0.04 3.82 3.00
N SER A 37 0.44 4.97 3.57
CA SER A 37 1.83 5.26 3.93
C SER A 37 2.32 4.34 5.03
N ILE A 38 1.54 4.13 6.10
CA ILE A 38 1.88 3.20 7.18
C ILE A 38 2.01 1.77 6.63
N SER A 39 1.10 1.38 5.75
CA SER A 39 1.17 0.07 5.08
C SER A 39 2.45 -0.04 4.24
N ASN A 40 2.74 0.94 3.38
CA ASN A 40 3.85 0.96 2.43
C ASN A 40 5.24 1.24 3.04
N LYS A 41 5.29 1.77 4.27
CA LYS A 41 6.53 2.18 4.94
C LYS A 41 7.47 1.03 5.31
N PHE A 42 6.98 -0.21 5.36
CA PHE A 42 7.72 -1.26 6.04
C PHE A 42 8.89 -1.89 5.24
N CYS A 43 9.02 -1.66 3.92
CA CYS A 43 10.16 -2.23 3.18
C CYS A 43 10.76 -1.33 2.08
N MET A 44 10.17 -0.16 1.81
CA MET A 44 10.56 0.69 0.67
C MET A 44 11.39 1.91 1.09
N GLU A 45 10.99 2.60 2.16
CA GLU A 45 11.71 3.80 2.63
C GLU A 45 13.09 3.49 3.22
N GLN A 46 13.31 2.28 3.75
CA GLN A 46 14.64 1.84 4.24
C GLN A 46 15.72 1.88 3.14
N PHE A 47 15.30 1.83 1.88
CA PHE A 47 16.19 1.76 0.73
C PHE A 47 16.22 3.06 -0.08
N ALA A 48 15.35 4.02 0.22
CA ALA A 48 15.28 5.30 -0.49
C ALA A 48 16.46 6.24 -0.15
N GLY A 49 17.18 5.97 0.94
CA GLY A 49 18.31 6.79 1.40
C GLY A 49 19.66 6.49 0.74
N SER A 50 19.83 5.30 0.13
CA SER A 50 21.10 4.88 -0.48
C SER A 50 20.88 3.79 -1.54
N ASP A 51 21.23 4.10 -2.80
CA ASP A 51 21.20 3.11 -3.88
C ASP A 51 22.21 1.96 -3.66
N ASP A 52 23.24 2.16 -2.83
CA ASP A 52 24.19 1.09 -2.47
C ASP A 52 23.52 -0.01 -1.63
N ASP A 53 22.61 0.35 -0.74
CA ASP A 53 21.90 -0.61 0.11
C ASP A 53 20.94 -1.48 -0.74
N ILE A 54 20.40 -0.93 -1.82
CA ILE A 54 19.55 -1.66 -2.76
C ILE A 54 20.35 -2.70 -3.55
N ARG A 55 21.53 -2.31 -4.04
CA ARG A 55 22.42 -3.22 -4.76
C ARG A 55 22.85 -4.36 -3.86
N PHE A 56 23.20 -4.06 -2.61
CA PHE A 56 23.68 -5.05 -1.65
C PHE A 56 22.59 -6.04 -1.22
N PHE A 57 21.41 -5.57 -0.84
CA PHE A 57 20.36 -6.42 -0.26
C PHE A 57 19.40 -7.02 -1.28
N LYS A 58 19.13 -6.31 -2.39
CA LYS A 58 18.04 -6.66 -3.32
C LYS A 58 18.52 -6.91 -4.74
N ARG A 59 19.81 -6.70 -5.04
CA ARG A 59 20.46 -6.88 -6.35
C ARG A 59 19.88 -6.01 -7.48
N PHE A 60 19.10 -4.98 -7.14
CA PHE A 60 18.64 -3.99 -8.12
C PHE A 60 19.66 -2.87 -8.27
N ALA A 61 19.80 -2.31 -9.47
CA ALA A 61 20.81 -1.29 -9.77
C ALA A 61 20.56 0.05 -9.05
N SER A 62 19.29 0.42 -8.87
CA SER A 62 18.85 1.58 -8.09
C SER A 62 17.40 1.43 -7.63
N HIS A 63 16.96 2.32 -6.74
CA HIS A 63 15.58 2.39 -6.26
C HIS A 63 14.56 2.50 -7.40
N ALA A 64 14.86 3.32 -8.41
CA ALA A 64 14.00 3.49 -9.58
C ALA A 64 13.77 2.17 -10.35
N HIS A 65 14.81 1.34 -10.50
CA HIS A 65 14.69 0.04 -11.15
C HIS A 65 13.83 -0.93 -10.33
N LEU A 66 13.99 -0.92 -9.00
CA LEU A 66 13.15 -1.71 -8.11
C LEU A 66 11.67 -1.30 -8.21
N MET A 67 11.38 0.01 -8.23
CA MET A 67 10.00 0.50 -8.37
C MET A 67 9.37 0.13 -9.72
N ALA A 68 10.15 0.26 -10.80
CA ALA A 68 9.70 -0.09 -12.14
C ALA A 68 9.37 -1.59 -12.24
N PHE A 69 10.20 -2.44 -11.65
CA PHE A 69 9.94 -3.87 -11.54
C PHE A 69 8.73 -4.18 -10.67
N TRP A 70 8.64 -3.57 -9.47
CA TRP A 70 7.52 -3.77 -8.55
C TRP A 70 6.18 -3.48 -9.21
N LYS A 71 6.06 -2.37 -9.93
CA LYS A 71 4.85 -1.98 -10.66
C LYS A 71 4.37 -3.03 -11.67
N GLN A 72 5.28 -3.82 -12.23
CA GLN A 72 4.95 -4.88 -13.18
C GLN A 72 4.44 -6.14 -12.48
N ILE A 73 4.96 -6.46 -11.30
CA ILE A 73 4.64 -7.70 -10.57
C ILE A 73 3.55 -7.54 -9.52
N GLU A 74 3.30 -6.31 -9.05
CA GLU A 74 2.29 -5.97 -8.04
C GLU A 74 0.91 -6.61 -8.35
N PRO A 75 0.37 -6.55 -9.58
CA PRO A 75 -0.92 -7.18 -9.91
C PRO A 75 -0.93 -8.72 -9.73
N ALA A 76 0.24 -9.36 -9.84
CA ALA A 76 0.39 -10.81 -9.75
C ALA A 76 0.77 -11.28 -8.33
N THR A 77 1.21 -10.39 -7.45
CA THR A 77 1.70 -10.75 -6.11
C THR A 77 0.63 -11.33 -5.19
N CYS A 78 -0.66 -11.05 -5.42
CA CYS A 78 -1.77 -11.71 -4.72
C CYS A 78 -1.86 -13.22 -4.98
N LYS A 79 -1.16 -13.74 -6.01
CA LYS A 79 -1.12 -15.16 -6.38
C LYS A 79 0.25 -15.80 -6.19
N MET A 80 1.19 -15.13 -5.52
CA MET A 80 2.51 -15.71 -5.25
C MET A 80 2.41 -16.83 -4.22
N GLU A 81 2.74 -18.04 -4.63
CA GLU A 81 2.90 -19.20 -3.76
C GLU A 81 4.38 -19.53 -3.57
N ARG A 82 4.80 -19.73 -2.32
CA ARG A 82 6.17 -20.17 -2.00
C ARG A 82 6.32 -21.66 -2.30
N VAL A 83 7.03 -22.00 -3.36
CA VAL A 83 7.38 -23.40 -3.66
C VAL A 83 8.78 -23.69 -3.10
N THR A 84 8.84 -24.42 -1.98
CA THR A 84 10.12 -24.82 -1.35
C THR A 84 10.45 -26.27 -1.72
N ARG A 85 11.72 -26.55 -2.06
CA ARG A 85 12.22 -27.88 -2.49
C ARG A 85 11.92 -29.03 -1.51
N ALA A 86 11.64 -28.73 -0.23
CA ALA A 86 11.23 -29.72 0.77
C ALA A 86 9.89 -30.42 0.45
N ARG A 87 9.06 -29.88 -0.44
CA ARG A 87 7.74 -30.47 -0.77
C ARG A 87 7.80 -31.75 -1.61
N SER A 88 8.96 -32.13 -2.16
CA SER A 88 9.05 -33.33 -3.00
C SER A 88 9.31 -34.64 -2.24
N VAL A 89 9.46 -34.62 -0.91
CA VAL A 89 9.73 -35.83 -0.10
C VAL A 89 8.62 -36.17 0.90
N ALA A 90 7.81 -35.20 1.34
CA ALA A 90 6.67 -35.46 2.22
C ALA A 90 5.40 -35.78 1.41
N LYS A 91 5.39 -36.92 0.70
CA LYS A 91 4.14 -37.64 0.49
C LYS A 91 4.00 -38.57 1.68
N ASN A 92 2.87 -38.42 2.35
CA ASN A 92 2.40 -39.16 3.53
C ASN A 92 2.69 -38.44 4.84
N ASP A 93 1.56 -38.07 5.42
CA ASP A 93 1.32 -37.57 6.76
C ASP A 93 1.65 -36.10 7.09
N GLU A 94 0.80 -35.60 7.98
CA GLU A 94 0.95 -34.40 8.80
C GLU A 94 0.31 -33.08 8.33
N VAL A 95 -0.75 -32.77 9.09
CA VAL A 95 -1.11 -31.47 9.67
C VAL A 95 -1.34 -30.32 8.67
N PRO A 96 -2.57 -29.76 8.59
CA PRO A 96 -2.76 -28.45 8.00
C PRO A 96 -2.04 -27.45 8.89
N HIS A 97 -0.77 -27.16 8.58
CA HIS A 97 -0.11 -25.94 9.01
C HIS A 97 -0.82 -24.80 8.29
N THR A 98 -1.97 -24.47 8.87
CA THR A 98 -2.67 -23.21 8.84
C THR A 98 -1.76 -22.21 9.55
N GLY A 99 -0.54 -22.03 9.05
CA GLY A 99 0.38 -21.00 9.49
C GLY A 99 -0.23 -19.71 9.00
N SER A 100 -0.80 -18.96 9.92
CA SER A 100 -1.38 -17.64 9.72
C SER A 100 -0.64 -16.91 8.60
N ALA A 101 -1.34 -16.70 7.48
CA ALA A 101 -0.91 -15.80 6.43
C ALA A 101 -0.83 -14.42 7.09
N THR A 102 0.32 -14.14 7.68
CA THR A 102 0.63 -12.89 8.35
C THR A 102 0.32 -11.78 7.37
N ILE A 103 -0.35 -10.76 7.89
CA ILE A 103 -0.84 -9.55 7.23
C ILE A 103 0.39 -8.72 6.80
N LEU A 104 1.21 -9.31 5.95
CA LEU A 104 2.37 -8.71 5.34
C LEU A 104 1.94 -8.21 3.98
N GLN A 105 2.39 -7.00 3.63
CA GLN A 105 2.11 -6.48 2.31
C GLN A 105 2.70 -7.44 1.26
N PRO A 106 2.09 -7.53 0.07
CA PRO A 106 2.61 -8.40 -0.99
C PRO A 106 4.10 -8.16 -1.29
N ILE A 107 4.58 -6.93 -1.08
CA ILE A 107 5.99 -6.56 -1.24
C ILE A 107 6.91 -7.16 -0.20
N ASP A 108 6.48 -7.20 1.05
CA ASP A 108 7.26 -7.81 2.14
C ASP A 108 7.38 -9.33 1.92
N LYS A 109 6.28 -9.95 1.45
CA LYS A 109 6.29 -11.37 1.06
C LYS A 109 7.26 -11.65 -0.08
N PHE A 110 7.29 -10.78 -1.09
CA PHE A 110 8.22 -10.90 -2.20
C PHE A 110 9.69 -10.87 -1.73
N PHE A 111 10.05 -9.94 -0.85
CA PHE A 111 11.41 -9.86 -0.32
C PHE A 111 11.79 -11.02 0.59
N LEU A 112 10.84 -11.53 1.39
CA LEU A 112 11.07 -12.75 2.20
C LEU A 112 11.36 -13.98 1.33
N PHE A 113 10.91 -14.00 0.08
CA PHE A 113 11.18 -15.09 -0.86
C PHE A 113 12.49 -14.94 -1.64
N MET A 114 13.10 -13.75 -1.61
CA MET A 114 14.36 -13.45 -2.30
C MET A 114 15.61 -13.72 -1.45
N THR A 115 15.45 -14.00 -0.16
CA THR A 115 16.54 -14.39 0.78
C THR A 115 16.70 -15.90 0.80
#